data_AF-A5PDL4-F1
#
_entry.id   AF-A5PDL4-F1
#
_cell.length_a   1.000
_cell.length_b   1.000
_cell.length_c   1.000
_cell.angle_alpha   90.00
_cell.angle_beta   90.00
_cell.angle_gamma   90.00
#
_symmetry.space_group_name_H-M   'P 1'
#
loop_
_entity.id
_entity.type
_entity.pdbx_description
1 polymer ?
#
loop_
_entity_poly.entity_id
_entity_poly.type
_entity_poly.pdbx_seq_one_letter_code
_entity_poly.pdbx_strand_id
1 'polypeptide(L)' 'MRTEPTWRIPVGLLGLLLGLLVYGIVIARYAPELIGEWPTLAQTVIYVFLGLAWLLPLGRFLKWMETGRWR' A
#
# COMPACT_ATOMS: atom_id res chain seq x y z
N MET A 1 12.14 25.47 -2.47
CA MET A 1 10.68 25.34 -2.31
C MET A 1 10.08 25.25 -3.71
N ARG A 2 9.22 24.27 -4.02
CA ARG A 2 8.60 24.17 -5.35
C ARG A 2 7.66 25.37 -5.56
N THR A 3 7.83 26.09 -6.66
CA THR A 3 7.16 27.37 -6.96
C THR A 3 5.87 27.22 -7.79
N GLU A 4 5.55 26.02 -8.28
CA GLU A 4 4.38 25.77 -9.13
C GLU A 4 3.51 24.61 -8.61
N PRO A 5 2.17 24.77 -8.59
CA PRO A 5 1.25 23.72 -8.15
C PRO A 5 1.25 22.56 -9.13
N THR A 6 1.61 21.36 -8.66
CA THR A 6 1.59 20.14 -9.48
C THR A 6 0.45 19.23 -9.02
N TRP A 7 -0.55 19.00 -9.89
CA TRP A 7 -1.71 18.14 -9.61
C TRP A 7 -1.37 16.68 -9.24
N ARG A 8 -0.15 16.24 -9.54
CA ARG A 8 0.34 14.88 -9.28
C ARG A 8 0.40 14.53 -7.79
N ILE A 9 0.63 15.51 -6.91
CA ILE A 9 0.71 15.28 -5.47
C ILE A 9 -0.67 14.94 -4.88
N PRO A 10 -1.73 15.76 -5.04
CA PRO A 10 -3.05 15.41 -4.51
C PRO A 10 -3.64 14.16 -5.18
N VAL A 11 -3.48 14.01 -6.50
CA VAL A 11 -3.94 12.80 -7.21
C VAL A 11 -3.18 11.56 -6.73
N GLY A 12 -1.86 11.69 -6.53
CA GLY A 12 -1.05 10.61 -6.01
C GLY A 12 -1.43 10.22 -4.59
N LEU A 13 -1.69 11.19 -3.71
CA LEU A 13 -2.18 10.93 -2.36
C LEU A 13 -3.52 10.18 -2.38
N LEU A 14 -4.49 10.64 -3.18
CA LEU A 14 -5.78 9.96 -3.32
C LEU A 14 -5.62 8.54 -3.88
N GLY A 15 -4.76 8.36 -4.89
CA GLY A 15 -4.44 7.04 -5.44
C GLY A 15 -3.79 6.12 -4.42
N LEU A 16 -2.89 6.63 -3.58
CA LEU A 16 -2.27 5.87 -2.50
C LEU A 16 -3.32 5.44 -1.47
N LEU A 17 -4.16 6.37 -1.01
CA LEU A 17 -5.22 6.09 -0.05
C LEU A 17 -6.21 5.05 -0.60
N LEU A 18 -6.63 5.19 -1.85
CA LEU A 18 -7.49 4.23 -2.52
C LEU A 18 -6.82 2.86 -2.64
N GLY A 19 -5.54 2.82 -3.02
CA GLY A 19 -4.76 1.60 -3.11
C GLY A 19 -4.64 0.88 -1.78
N LEU A 20 -4.33 1.60 -0.70
CA LEU A 20 -4.27 1.06 0.66
C LEU A 20 -5.65 0.56 1.13
N LEU A 21 -6.72 1.31 0.82
CA LEU A 21 -8.09 0.92 1.15
C LEU A 21 -8.46 -0.40 0.47
N VAL A 22 -8.25 -0.50 -0.85
CA VAL A 22 -8.52 -1.72 -1.62
C VAL A 22 -7.69 -2.88 -1.09
N TYR A 23 -6.39 -2.66 -0.86
CA TYR A 23 -5.48 -3.67 -0.33
C TYR A 23 -5.94 -4.19 1.04
N GLY A 24 -6.29 -3.27 1.95
CA GLY A 24 -6.80 -3.61 3.28
C GLY A 24 -8.12 -4.38 3.22
N ILE A 25 -9.06 -3.99 2.36
CA ILE A 25 -10.33 -4.70 2.16
C ILE A 25 -10.10 -6.12 1.64
N VAL A 26 -9.21 -6.27 0.65
CA VAL A 26 -8.86 -7.59 0.10
C VAL A 26 -8.29 -8.48 1.20
N ILE A 27 -7.33 -8.01 1.99
CA ILE A 27 -6.78 -8.79 3.10
C ILE A 27 -7.85 -9.12 4.13
N ALA A 28 -8.63 -8.13 4.58
CA ALA A 28 -9.66 -8.32 5.59
C ALA A 28 -10.75 -9.31 5.14
N ARG A 29 -11.03 -9.35 3.82
CA ARG A 29 -12.02 -10.27 3.25
C ARG A 29 -11.50 -11.70 3.14
N TYR A 30 -10.26 -11.89 2.68
CA TYR A 30 -9.78 -13.21 2.28
C TYR A 30 -8.81 -13.85 3.27
N ALA A 31 -8.01 -13.07 4.01
CA ALA A 31 -7.05 -13.65 4.95
C ALA A 31 -7.70 -14.47 6.06
N PRO A 32 -8.81 -14.03 6.71
CA PRO A 32 -9.44 -14.83 7.77
C PRO A 32 -9.94 -16.19 7.28
N GLU A 33 -10.46 -16.29 6.06
CA GLU A 33 -10.94 -17.56 5.48
C GLU A 33 -9.78 -18.54 5.19
N LEU A 34 -8.57 -18.03 4.93
CA LEU A 34 -7.40 -18.85 4.56
C LEU A 34 -6.56 -19.26 5.76
N ILE A 35 -6.39 -18.37 6.74
CA ILE A 35 -5.45 -18.56 7.87
C ILE A 35 -6.11 -18.43 9.25
N GLY A 36 -7.43 -18.26 9.32
CA GLY A 36 -8.15 -18.02 10.58
C GLY A 36 -8.04 -19.15 11.60
N GLU A 37 -7.91 -20.41 11.14
CA GLU A 37 -7.77 -21.59 12.00
C GLU A 37 -6.30 -21.88 12.38
N TRP A 38 -5.35 -21.12 11.85
CA TRP A 38 -3.92 -21.37 12.11
C TRP A 38 -3.51 -20.88 13.51
N PRO A 39 -2.42 -21.41 14.08
CA PRO A 39 -1.84 -20.90 15.31
C PRO A 39 -1.52 -19.40 15.21
N THR A 40 -1.71 -18.66 16.31
CA THR A 40 -1.54 -17.20 16.35
C THR A 40 -0.18 -16.74 15.83
N LEU A 41 0.91 -17.47 16.12
CA LEU A 41 2.24 -17.13 15.63
C LEU A 41 2.34 -17.16 14.10
N ALA A 42 1.72 -18.17 13.47
CA ALA A 42 1.72 -18.27 12.01
C ALA A 42 0.89 -17.14 11.38
N GLN A 43 -0.27 -16.82 11.98
CA GLN A 43 -1.07 -15.66 11.56
C GLN A 43 -0.27 -14.35 11.67
N THR A 44 0.41 -14.11 12.80
CA THR A 44 1.23 -12.92 13.02
C THR A 44 2.30 -12.79 11.94
N VAL A 45 3.03 -13.86 11.62
CA VAL A 45 4.04 -13.86 10.57
C VAL A 45 3.43 -13.47 9.22
N ILE A 46 2.30 -14.07 8.83
CA ILE A 46 1.60 -13.76 7.59
C ILE A 46 1.18 -12.28 7.55
N TYR A 47 0.54 -11.77 8.61
CA TYR A 47 0.09 -10.38 8.66
C TYR A 47 1.24 -9.38 8.65
N VAL A 48 2.38 -9.70 9.26
CA VAL A 48 3.60 -8.88 9.16
C VAL A 48 4.09 -8.82 7.72
N PHE A 49 4.18 -9.97 7.02
CA PHE A 49 4.58 -9.99 5.62
C PHE A 49 3.61 -9.22 4.72
N LEU A 50 2.30 -9.40 4.91
CA LEU A 50 1.27 -8.63 4.20
C LEU A 50 1.37 -7.13 4.51
N GLY A 51 1.67 -6.76 5.76
CA GLY A 51 1.93 -5.39 6.18
C GLY A 51 3.19 -4.77 5.57
N LEU A 52 4.16 -5.58 5.14
CA LEU A 52 5.38 -5.12 4.47
C LEU A 52 5.27 -5.16 2.93
N ALA A 53 4.47 -6.07 2.37
CA ALA A 53 4.38 -6.28 0.94
C ALA A 53 3.93 -5.02 0.16
N TRP A 54 3.02 -4.22 0.74
CA TRP A 54 2.56 -2.98 0.10
C TRP A 54 3.63 -1.87 0.03
N LEU A 55 4.73 -1.98 0.79
CA LEU A 55 5.86 -1.04 0.73
C LEU A 55 6.70 -1.21 -0.54
N LEU A 56 6.71 -2.42 -1.14
CA LEU A 56 7.48 -2.72 -2.34
C LEU A 56 7.16 -1.78 -3.53
N PRO A 57 5.89 -1.51 -3.87
CA PRO A 57 5.55 -0.54 -4.90
C PRO A 57 5.65 0.93 -4.43
N LEU A 58 5.63 1.19 -3.12
CA LEU A 58 5.53 2.54 -2.56
C LEU A 58 6.68 3.44 -3.04
N GLY A 59 7.92 2.95 -3.01
CA GLY A 59 9.08 3.75 -3.40
C GLY A 59 9.01 4.29 -4.84
N ARG A 60 8.53 3.48 -5.79
CA ARG A 60 8.35 3.91 -7.19
C ARG A 60 7.22 4.91 -7.33
N PHE A 61 6.13 4.71 -6.58
CA PHE A 61 4.97 5.59 -6.58
C PHE A 61 5.30 6.97 -6.00
N LEU A 62 6.03 7.03 -4.88
CA LEU A 62 6.50 8.29 -4.28
C LEU A 62 7.40 9.06 -5.25
N LYS A 63 8.35 8.40 -5.92
CA LYS A 63 9.20 9.02 -6.95
C LYS A 63 8.38 9.59 -8.09
N TRP A 64 7.35 8.88 -8.54
CA TRP A 64 6.43 9.38 -9.55
C TRP A 64 5.61 10.58 -9.05
N MET A 65 5.19 10.61 -7.79
CA MET A 65 4.47 11.76 -7.20
C MET A 65 5.32 13.02 -7.10
N GLU A 66 6.64 12.88 -6.90
CA GLU A 66 7.54 14.03 -6.82
C GLU A 66 8.08 14.45 -8.19
N THR A 67 8.56 13.52 -9.02
CA THR A 67 9.31 13.84 -10.25
C THR A 67 8.55 13.64 -11.56
N GLY A 68 7.45 12.88 -11.56
CA GLY A 68 6.62 12.59 -12.73
C GLY A 68 7.22 11.52 -13.62
N ARG A 69 8.37 10.98 -13.21
CA ARG A 69 9.08 9.88 -13.86
C ARG A 69 9.03 8.67 -12.95
N TRP A 70 8.97 7.49 -13.56
CA TRP A 70 8.93 6.20 -12.86
C TRP A 70 10.33 5.60 -12.58
N ARG A 71 11.41 6.29 -13.00
CA ARG A 71 12.82 5.89 -12.78
C ARG A 71 13.38 6.56 -11.53
#